data_AF-A0A920MU68-F1
#
_entry.id   AF-A0A920MU68-F1
#
_cell.length_a   1.000
_cell.length_b   1.000
_cell.length_c   1.000
_cell.angle_alpha   90.00
_cell.angle_beta   90.00
_cell.angle_gamma   90.00
#
_symmetry.space_group_name_H-M   'P 1'
#
loop_
_entity.id
_entity.type
_entity.pdbx_description
1 polymer ?
#
loop_
_entity_poly.entity_id
_entity_poly.type
_entity_poly.pdbx_seq_one_letter_code
_entity_poly.pdbx_strand_id
1 'polypeptide(L)'
;MSISDQELQERTQALIEEVDPHAVDQFTFRGAQFDAGLALVHFPEGKGGLGLSRGKQAVVDEVLREAKVPYHDLLVNPIGIGMGAAVVLNHGTEEMHQKGI
;
A
#
# COMPACT_ATOMS: atom_id res chain seq x y z
N MET A 1 -6.18 18.32 -4.44
CA MET A 1 -6.40 18.55 -2.99
C MET A 1 -5.16 18.06 -2.26
N SER A 2 -4.70 18.77 -1.22
CA SER A 2 -3.58 18.31 -0.40
C SER A 2 -4.14 17.49 0.77
N ILE A 3 -3.75 16.22 0.89
CA ILE A 3 -4.10 15.37 2.04
C ILE A 3 -3.22 15.80 3.22
N SER A 4 -3.82 16.10 4.38
CA SER A 4 -3.08 16.43 5.60
C SER A 4 -2.44 15.19 6.21
N ASP A 5 -1.48 15.36 7.13
CA ASP A 5 -0.88 14.21 7.81
C ASP A 5 -1.89 13.53 8.73
N GLN A 6 -2.78 14.29 9.37
CA GLN A 6 -3.88 13.74 10.19
C GLN A 6 -4.84 12.88 9.34
N GLU A 7 -5.29 13.38 8.19
CA GLU A 7 -6.14 12.61 7.27
C GLU A 7 -5.44 11.31 6.82
N LEU A 8 -4.12 11.36 6.60
CA LEU A 8 -3.34 10.18 6.22
C LEU A 8 -3.23 9.16 7.36
N GLN A 9 -3.13 9.62 8.61
CA GLN A 9 -3.18 8.76 9.79
C GLN A 9 -4.55 8.09 9.93
N GLU A 10 -5.63 8.86 9.84
CA GLU A 10 -7.01 8.37 9.95
C GLU A 10 -7.31 7.29 8.89
N ARG A 11 -6.89 7.53 7.63
CA ARG A 11 -7.00 6.51 6.57
C ARG A 11 -6.21 5.24 6.86
N THR A 12 -5.00 5.37 7.42
CA THR A 12 -4.16 4.22 7.74
C THR A 12 -4.75 3.42 8.92
N GLN A 13 -5.35 4.09 9.89
CA GLN A 13 -6.07 3.45 10.99
C GLN A 13 -7.32 2.73 10.49
N ALA A 14 -8.11 3.38 9.63
CA ALA A 14 -9.28 2.76 9.01
C ALA A 14 -8.90 1.48 8.24
N LEU A 15 -7.79 1.48 7.49
CA LEU A 15 -7.28 0.28 6.82
C LEU A 15 -7.01 -0.86 7.81
N ILE A 16 -6.38 -0.57 8.95
CA ILE A 16 -6.07 -1.57 9.98
C ILE A 16 -7.35 -2.12 10.62
N GLU A 17 -8.37 -1.28 10.82
CA GLU A 17 -9.65 -1.68 11.38
C GLU A 17 -10.48 -2.51 10.40
N GLU A 18 -10.48 -2.14 9.12
CA GLU A 18 -11.19 -2.86 8.06
C GLU A 18 -10.52 -4.20 7.73
N VAL A 19 -9.18 -4.23 7.74
CA VAL A 19 -8.39 -5.40 7.41
C VAL A 19 -7.39 -5.63 8.54
N ASP A 20 -7.81 -6.38 9.56
CA ASP A 20 -6.96 -6.68 10.71
C ASP A 20 -5.66 -7.39 10.25
N PRO A 21 -4.50 -6.72 10.37
CA PRO A 21 -3.22 -7.24 9.90
C PRO A 21 -2.74 -8.48 10.66
N HIS A 22 -3.37 -8.82 11.79
CA HIS A 22 -3.09 -10.02 12.58
C HIS A 22 -4.06 -11.16 12.30
N ALA A 23 -5.18 -10.88 11.64
CA ALA A 23 -6.19 -11.88 11.28
C ALA A 23 -6.05 -12.37 9.83
N VAL A 24 -5.50 -11.54 8.94
CA VAL A 24 -5.29 -11.89 7.53
C VAL A 24 -3.82 -12.17 7.20
N ASP A 25 -3.58 -12.83 6.09
CA ASP A 25 -2.22 -12.99 5.57
C ASP A 25 -1.66 -11.69 4.98
N GLN A 26 -0.34 -11.65 4.84
CA GLN A 26 0.39 -10.48 4.36
C GLN A 26 -0.02 -10.03 2.94
N PHE A 27 -0.45 -10.93 2.06
CA PHE A 27 -0.85 -10.57 0.70
C PHE A 27 -2.21 -9.88 0.69
N THR A 28 -3.17 -10.40 1.46
CA THR A 28 -4.48 -9.77 1.63
C THR A 28 -4.35 -8.36 2.19
N PHE A 29 -3.59 -8.17 3.27
CA PHE A 29 -3.37 -6.84 3.86
C PHE A 29 -2.69 -5.88 2.88
N ARG A 30 -1.68 -6.34 2.14
CA ARG A 30 -0.97 -5.50 1.15
C ARG A 30 -1.83 -5.16 -0.06
N GLY A 31 -2.72 -6.04 -0.48
CA GLY A 31 -3.72 -5.75 -1.50
C GLY A 31 -4.61 -4.58 -1.06
N ALA A 32 -5.17 -4.66 0.14
CA ALA A 32 -5.99 -3.59 0.70
C ALA A 32 -5.20 -2.28 0.88
N GLN A 33 -3.93 -2.35 1.31
CA GLN A 33 -3.05 -1.19 1.40
C GLN A 33 -2.80 -0.53 0.03
N PHE A 34 -2.65 -1.34 -1.02
CA PHE A 34 -2.50 -0.85 -2.39
C PHE A 34 -3.79 -0.20 -2.89
N ASP A 35 -4.94 -0.85 -2.69
CA ASP A 35 -6.24 -0.33 -3.11
C ASP A 35 -6.59 0.98 -2.39
N ALA A 36 -6.18 1.11 -1.12
CA ALA A 36 -6.31 2.35 -0.33
C ALA A 36 -5.33 3.47 -0.73
N GLY A 37 -4.37 3.20 -1.63
CA GLY A 37 -3.35 4.16 -2.04
C GLY A 37 -2.24 4.39 -1.00
N LEU A 38 -2.12 3.51 -0.02
CA LEU A 38 -1.20 3.65 1.12
C LEU A 38 0.08 2.81 0.96
N ALA A 39 0.25 2.11 -0.16
CA ALA A 39 1.42 1.26 -0.41
C ALA A 39 2.67 2.11 -0.71
N LEU A 40 2.54 3.10 -1.58
CA LEU A 40 3.55 4.10 -1.91
C LEU A 40 2.83 5.43 -2.18
N VAL A 41 2.67 6.26 -1.15
CA VAL A 41 1.78 7.44 -1.21
C VAL A 41 2.11 8.44 -2.32
N HIS A 42 3.34 8.41 -2.83
CA HIS A 42 3.82 9.26 -3.92
C HIS A 42 3.50 8.76 -5.33
N PHE A 43 3.00 7.54 -5.47
CA PHE A 43 2.47 7.05 -6.74
C PHE A 43 1.10 7.67 -7.04
N PRO A 44 0.66 7.66 -8.30
CA PRO A 44 -0.67 8.12 -8.66
C PRO A 44 -1.77 7.35 -7.93
N GLU A 45 -2.92 8.01 -7.77
CA GLU A 45 -4.16 7.36 -7.36
C GLU A 45 -4.52 6.21 -8.29
N GLY A 46 -5.04 5.11 -7.73
CA GLY A 46 -5.30 3.86 -8.47
C GLY A 46 -4.08 3.02 -8.79
N LYS A 47 -2.87 3.46 -8.40
CA LYS A 47 -1.61 2.70 -8.56
C LYS A 47 -0.88 2.47 -7.22
N GLY A 48 -1.63 2.34 -6.13
CA GLY A 48 -1.03 2.14 -4.81
C GLY A 48 -0.57 3.42 -4.11
N GLY A 49 -0.86 4.59 -4.66
CA GLY A 49 -0.50 5.88 -4.09
C GLY A 49 -1.64 6.90 -4.10
N LEU A 50 -1.34 8.11 -3.63
CA LEU A 50 -2.29 9.24 -3.51
C LEU A 50 -1.74 10.52 -4.18
N GLY A 51 -0.65 10.41 -4.95
CA GLY A 51 0.03 11.52 -5.61
C GLY A 51 0.72 12.50 -4.64
N LEU A 52 1.09 12.03 -3.44
CA LEU A 52 1.64 12.85 -2.37
C LEU A 52 3.17 12.99 -2.44
N SER A 53 3.75 13.82 -1.57
CA SER A 53 5.20 13.86 -1.43
C SER A 53 5.73 12.57 -0.80
N ARG A 54 6.93 12.13 -1.18
CA ARG A 54 7.58 10.92 -0.62
C ARG A 54 7.71 10.97 0.91
N GLY A 55 7.91 12.16 1.47
CA GLY A 55 8.05 12.34 2.92
C GLY A 55 6.79 11.96 3.72
N LYS A 56 5.61 12.00 3.09
CA LYS A 56 4.35 11.58 3.73
C LYS A 56 4.25 10.07 3.97
N GLN A 57 5.12 9.27 3.34
CA GLN A 57 5.18 7.83 3.60
C GLN A 57 5.50 7.53 5.07
N ALA A 58 6.30 8.38 5.72
CA ALA A 58 6.67 8.21 7.12
C ALA A 58 5.45 8.18 8.06
N VAL A 59 4.39 8.91 7.73
CA VAL A 59 3.15 8.94 8.52
C VAL A 59 2.42 7.59 8.46
N VAL A 60 2.34 6.99 7.28
CA VAL A 60 1.73 5.66 7.10
C VAL A 60 2.57 4.61 7.84
N ASP A 61 3.89 4.64 7.63
CA ASP A 61 4.80 3.67 8.22
C ASP A 61 4.81 3.74 9.76
N GLU A 62 4.65 4.93 10.34
CA GLU A 62 4.55 5.13 11.79
C GLU A 62 3.28 4.49 12.35
N VAL A 63 2.11 4.73 11.75
CA VAL A 63 0.84 4.12 12.20
C VAL A 63 0.88 2.59 12.09
N LEU A 64 1.39 2.05 10.97
CA LEU A 64 1.52 0.59 10.80
C LEU A 64 2.47 -0.02 11.84
N ARG A 65 3.56 0.68 12.18
CA ARG A 65 4.51 0.26 13.21
C ARG A 65 3.88 0.27 14.60
N GLU A 66 3.13 1.32 14.95
CA GLU A 66 2.42 1.42 16.24
C GLU A 66 1.38 0.31 16.41
N ALA A 67 0.66 -0.03 15.35
CA ALA A 67 -0.28 -1.15 15.31
C ALA A 67 0.40 -2.54 15.31
N LYS A 68 1.74 -2.57 15.35
CA LYS A 68 2.57 -3.77 15.32
C LYS A 68 2.24 -4.68 14.14
N VAL A 69 1.82 -4.09 13.01
CA VAL A 69 1.58 -4.84 11.77
C VAL A 69 2.79 -5.75 11.54
N PRO A 70 2.61 -7.07 11.33
CA PRO A 70 3.70 -8.00 11.09
C PRO A 70 4.36 -7.66 9.75
N TYR A 71 5.26 -6.70 9.81
CA TYR A 71 5.88 -6.06 8.66
C TYR A 71 7.27 -6.65 8.46
N HIS A 72 7.44 -7.39 7.37
CA HIS A 72 8.79 -7.59 6.83
C HIS A 72 9.19 -6.30 6.12
N ASP A 73 10.15 -5.61 6.73
CA ASP A 73 10.73 -4.35 6.28
C ASP A 73 10.97 -4.40 4.75
N LEU A 74 10.29 -3.53 4.00
CA LEU A 74 10.41 -3.44 2.53
C LEU A 74 11.85 -3.20 2.09
N LEU A 75 12.68 -2.65 2.97
CA LEU A 75 14.10 -2.36 2.77
C LEU A 75 15.01 -3.60 2.86
N VAL A 76 14.54 -4.73 3.41
CA VAL A 76 15.36 -5.94 3.56
C VAL A 76 15.37 -6.80 2.27
N ASN A 77 14.43 -6.58 1.34
CA ASN A 77 14.47 -7.22 0.01
C ASN A 77 13.87 -6.35 -1.12
N PRO A 78 14.56 -5.28 -1.53
CA PRO A 78 14.10 -4.39 -2.61
C PRO A 78 14.03 -5.08 -3.99
N ILE A 79 14.73 -6.21 -4.21
CA ILE A 79 14.76 -6.92 -5.50
C ILE A 79 13.44 -7.67 -5.75
N GLY A 80 12.88 -8.34 -4.73
CA GLY A 80 11.62 -9.08 -4.87
C GLY A 80 10.41 -8.18 -5.13
N ILE A 81 10.42 -6.97 -4.56
CA ILE A 81 9.31 -6.01 -4.68
C ILE A 81 9.48 -5.10 -5.88
N GLY A 82 10.72 -4.72 -6.23
CA GLY A 82 10.99 -4.04 -7.49
C GLY A 82 10.50 -4.84 -8.69
N MET A 83 10.62 -6.17 -8.66
CA MET A 83 10.09 -7.04 -9.71
C MET A 83 8.57 -7.25 -9.62
N GLY A 84 7.98 -7.41 -8.43
CA GLY A 84 6.52 -7.54 -8.29
C GLY A 84 5.76 -6.24 -8.62
N ALA A 85 6.25 -5.11 -8.13
CA ALA A 85 5.72 -3.79 -8.45
C ALA A 85 6.01 -3.39 -9.90
N ALA A 86 7.16 -3.73 -10.49
CA ALA A 86 7.37 -3.53 -11.92
C ALA A 86 6.52 -4.47 -12.77
N VAL A 87 6.22 -5.70 -12.34
CA VAL A 87 5.26 -6.57 -13.04
C VAL A 87 3.84 -6.00 -12.95
N VAL A 88 3.40 -5.51 -11.80
CA VAL A 88 2.08 -4.85 -11.66
C VAL A 88 2.06 -3.46 -12.33
N LEU A 89 3.14 -2.69 -12.36
CA LEU A 89 3.20 -1.39 -13.05
C LEU A 89 3.37 -1.54 -14.57
N ASN A 90 4.02 -2.60 -15.04
CA ASN A 90 4.26 -2.88 -16.46
C ASN A 90 3.20 -3.80 -17.09
N HIS A 91 2.39 -4.53 -16.31
CA HIS A 91 1.25 -5.34 -16.78
C HIS A 91 -0.11 -4.96 -16.16
N GLY A 92 -0.17 -4.15 -15.11
CA GLY A 92 -1.40 -3.78 -14.41
C GLY A 92 -1.99 -2.46 -14.93
N THR A 93 -2.40 -2.47 -16.21
CA THR A 93 -3.35 -1.59 -16.91
C THR A 93 -3.16 -1.98 -18.39
N GLU A 94 -3.98 -2.76 -19.09
CA GLU A 94 -5.44 -2.69 -19.29
C GLU A 94 -6.10 -4.08 -19.58
N GLU A 95 -5.44 -5.23 -19.37
CA GLU A 95 -5.86 -6.53 -19.93
C GLU A 95 -6.27 -7.65 -18.93
N MET A 96 -6.89 -7.34 -17.78
CA MET A 96 -7.56 -8.37 -16.96
C MET A 96 -9.09 -8.36 -17.07
N HIS A 97 -9.61 -7.65 -18.09
CA HIS A 97 -10.90 -8.02 -18.65
C HIS A 97 -10.73 -9.29 -19.49
N GLN A 98 -11.51 -10.32 -19.14
CA GLN A 98 -11.87 -11.48 -19.96
C GLN A 98 -10.96 -12.71 -19.88
N LYS A 99 -11.52 -13.75 -19.22
CA LYS A 99 -11.32 -15.19 -19.42
C LYS A 99 -9.89 -15.72 -19.63
N GLY A 100 -9.49 -16.66 -18.77
CA GLY A 100 -8.64 -17.76 -19.21
C GLY A 100 -7.74 -18.37 -18.15
N ILE A 101 -8.32 -19.24 -17.31
CA ILE A 101 -7.92 -20.64 -17.19
C ILE A 101 -9.17 -21.47 -16.93
#